data_AF-A0A1G2U4E8-F1
#
_entry.id   AF-A0A1G2U4E8-F1
#
_cell.length_a   1.000
_cell.length_b   1.000
_cell.length_c   1.000
_cell.angle_alpha   90.00
_cell.angle_beta   90.00
_cell.angle_gamma   90.00
#
_symmetry.space_group_name_H-M   'P 1'
#
loop_
_entity.id
_entity.type
_entity.pdbx_description
1 polymer ?
#
loop_
_entity_poly.entity_id
_entity_poly.type
_entity_poly.pdbx_seq_one_letter_code
_entity_poly.pdbx_strand_id
1 'polypeptide(L)'
;MSNSSTLFLSIVGGVIPALIWLLFWLGEDRRRPEPRGLLMFTFFMGMLAVPLVIPFQKLWVENIPSSSEITFFVWAILEEVFKYGAAYYAALRKREMNEPIDALIYMMTAALGFAALENTVFIFHPLSDGNITEGLITGNVRFIGASLLHTISSAAIGVAIALSFYKNSKIKAMELFWGFVAAIGLHTAFNLFIMREHGGTTFAAFGFVWISIIVLMLLFEKVKRVYAVNKIE
;
A
#
# COMPACT_ATOMS: atom_id res chain seq x y z
N MET A 1 6.95 -24.21 18.51
CA MET A 1 6.37 -23.08 19.28
C MET A 1 4.89 -23.40 19.52
N SER A 2 4.25 -22.86 20.57
CA SER A 2 2.80 -23.05 20.71
C SER A 2 2.06 -22.26 19.63
N ASN A 3 0.88 -22.72 19.17
CA ASN A 3 0.07 -22.00 18.17
C ASN A 3 -0.25 -20.57 18.62
N SER A 4 -0.45 -20.35 19.92
CA SER A 4 -0.69 -19.03 20.49
C SER A 4 0.55 -18.12 20.40
N SER A 5 1.75 -18.66 20.64
CA SER A 5 3.00 -17.90 20.51
C SER A 5 3.28 -17.53 19.05
N THR A 6 3.02 -18.45 18.11
CA THR A 6 3.17 -18.18 16.68
C THR A 6 2.22 -17.07 16.23
N LEU A 7 0.93 -17.17 16.56
CA LEU A 7 -0.05 -16.15 16.23
C LEU A 7 0.33 -14.77 16.79
N PHE A 8 0.74 -14.72 18.07
CA PHE A 8 1.16 -13.47 18.70
C PHE A 8 2.34 -12.83 17.97
N LEU A 9 3.39 -13.60 17.66
CA LEU A 9 4.56 -13.08 16.95
C LEU A 9 4.24 -12.63 15.53
N SER A 10 3.36 -13.34 14.82
CA SER A 10 2.92 -12.94 13.49
C SER A 10 2.16 -11.62 13.51
N ILE A 11 1.25 -11.43 14.48
CA ILE A 11 0.50 -10.17 14.61
C ILE A 11 1.43 -9.02 14.97
N VAL A 12 2.31 -9.22 15.96
CA VAL A 12 3.29 -8.20 16.35
C VAL A 12 4.20 -7.86 15.16
N GLY A 13 4.68 -8.90 14.47
CA GLY A 13 5.51 -8.80 13.28
C GLY A 13 4.83 -7.98 12.19
N GLY A 14 3.59 -8.29 11.82
CA GLY A 14 2.86 -7.56 10.77
C GLY A 14 2.42 -6.15 11.16
N VAL A 15 1.82 -5.98 12.33
CA VAL A 15 1.10 -4.75 12.70
C VAL A 15 2.02 -3.65 13.19
N ILE A 16 3.01 -3.95 14.05
CA ILE A 16 3.84 -2.91 14.67
C ILE A 16 4.61 -2.09 13.63
N PRO A 17 5.29 -2.69 12.64
CA PRO A 17 6.02 -1.93 11.63
C PRO A 17 5.10 -1.10 10.74
N ALA A 18 3.92 -1.61 10.38
CA ALA A 18 2.92 -0.85 9.64
C ALA A 18 2.45 0.39 10.41
N LEU A 19 2.27 0.27 11.74
CA LEU A 19 1.94 1.40 12.59
C LEU A 19 3.10 2.40 12.71
N ILE A 20 4.35 1.94 12.78
CA ILE A 20 5.53 2.83 12.79
C ILE A 20 5.57 3.67 11.51
N TRP A 21 5.38 3.04 10.34
CA TRP A 21 5.29 3.77 9.08
C TRP A 21 4.09 4.70 9.03
N LEU A 22 2.93 4.29 9.54
CA LEU A 22 1.75 5.16 9.60
C LEU A 22 2.04 6.42 10.42
N LEU A 23 2.64 6.28 11.60
CA LEU A 23 3.02 7.41 12.44
C LEU A 23 4.02 8.34 11.76
N PHE A 24 4.98 7.77 11.02
CA PHE A 24 5.93 8.55 10.22
C PHE A 24 5.21 9.41 9.17
N TRP A 25 4.32 8.82 8.37
CA TRP A 25 3.60 9.54 7.31
C TRP A 25 2.57 10.54 7.84
N LEU A 26 1.88 10.23 8.94
CA LEU A 26 1.01 11.20 9.63
C LEU A 26 1.82 12.39 10.18
N GLY A 27 3.10 12.18 10.48
CA GLY A 27 4.03 13.24 10.84
C GLY A 27 4.30 14.24 9.72
N GLU A 28 3.94 13.92 8.47
CA GLU A 28 4.10 14.80 7.31
C GLU A 28 2.94 15.81 7.17
N ASP A 29 1.78 15.47 7.74
CA ASP A 29 0.57 16.29 7.77
C ASP A 29 0.29 16.87 9.18
N ARG A 30 1.24 17.66 9.69
CA ARG A 30 1.12 18.27 11.03
C ARG A 30 0.21 19.49 11.08
N ARG A 31 -0.15 20.08 9.94
CA ARG A 31 -0.85 21.38 9.90
C ARG A 31 -2.35 21.21 10.13
N ARG A 32 -2.97 20.17 9.56
CA ARG A 32 -4.38 19.84 9.76
C ARG A 32 -4.57 18.32 9.84
N PRO A 33 -4.18 17.70 10.96
CA PRO A 33 -4.19 16.25 11.05
C PRO A 33 -5.62 15.69 10.95
N GLU A 34 -5.73 14.58 10.22
CA GLU A 34 -6.99 13.85 10.05
C GLU A 34 -7.57 13.29 11.35
N PRO A 35 -8.91 13.14 11.45
CA PRO A 35 -9.55 12.55 12.63
C PRO A 35 -9.06 11.12 12.89
N ARG A 36 -8.52 10.88 14.09
CA ARG A 36 -7.91 9.58 14.47
C ARG A 36 -8.86 8.40 14.28
N GLY A 37 -10.15 8.57 14.58
CA GLY A 37 -11.15 7.52 14.39
C GLY A 37 -11.33 7.13 12.92
N LEU A 38 -11.25 8.11 12.01
CA LEU A 38 -11.34 7.88 10.57
C LEU A 38 -10.08 7.20 10.02
N LEU A 39 -8.89 7.59 10.51
CA LEU A 39 -7.63 6.91 10.21
C LEU A 39 -7.65 5.45 10.67
N MET A 40 -8.07 5.19 11.91
CA MET A 40 -8.21 3.82 12.44
C MET A 40 -9.19 3.00 11.60
N PHE A 41 -10.35 3.57 11.26
CA PHE A 41 -11.32 2.88 10.40
C PHE A 41 -10.75 2.58 9.02
N THR A 42 -10.01 3.52 8.42
CA THR A 42 -9.37 3.35 7.12
C THR A 42 -8.30 2.25 7.16
N PHE A 43 -7.51 2.19 8.24
CA PHE A 43 -6.52 1.14 8.45
C PHE A 43 -7.19 -0.24 8.56
N PHE A 44 -8.27 -0.37 9.34
CA PHE A 44 -9.02 -1.62 9.45
C PHE A 44 -9.70 -2.03 8.13
N MET A 45 -10.22 -1.08 7.36
CA MET A 45 -10.74 -1.35 6.01
C MET A 45 -9.63 -1.83 5.07
N GLY A 46 -8.41 -1.32 5.22
CA GLY A 46 -7.21 -1.82 4.57
C GLY A 46 -6.90 -3.27 4.94
N MET A 47 -6.95 -3.62 6.23
CA MET A 47 -6.81 -5.02 6.68
C MET A 47 -7.90 -5.88 6.04
N LEU A 48 -9.16 -5.45 6.08
CA LEU A 48 -10.31 -6.18 5.51
C LEU A 48 -10.17 -6.43 4.00
N ALA A 49 -9.43 -5.60 3.27
CA ALA A 49 -9.19 -5.82 1.85
C ALA A 49 -8.38 -7.11 1.56
N VAL A 50 -7.55 -7.59 2.49
CA VAL A 50 -6.77 -8.84 2.32
C VAL A 50 -7.68 -10.09 2.19
N PRO A 51 -8.54 -10.44 3.17
CA PRO A 51 -9.42 -11.60 3.02
C PRO A 51 -10.43 -11.45 1.87
N LEU A 52 -10.72 -10.22 1.43
CA LEU A 52 -11.60 -9.98 0.29
C LEU A 52 -10.89 -10.18 -1.05
N VAL A 53 -9.60 -9.87 -1.18
CA VAL A 53 -8.85 -10.00 -2.43
C VAL A 53 -8.34 -11.42 -2.68
N ILE A 54 -7.99 -12.17 -1.63
CA ILE A 54 -7.45 -13.54 -1.72
C ILE A 54 -8.32 -14.49 -2.57
N PRO A 55 -9.66 -14.53 -2.42
CA PRO A 55 -10.49 -15.39 -3.26
C PRO A 55 -10.34 -15.09 -4.76
N PHE A 56 -10.20 -13.82 -5.15
CA PHE A 56 -10.02 -13.44 -6.55
C PHE A 56 -8.64 -13.83 -7.08
N GLN A 57 -7.59 -13.66 -6.27
CA GLN A 57 -6.24 -14.11 -6.61
C GLN A 57 -6.21 -15.64 -6.77
N LYS A 58 -6.88 -16.37 -5.88
CA LYS A 58 -6.99 -17.83 -5.94
C LYS A 58 -7.75 -18.30 -7.18
N LEU A 59 -8.90 -17.68 -7.48
CA LEU A 59 -9.68 -17.98 -8.69
C LEU A 59 -8.86 -17.78 -9.97
N TRP A 60 -8.02 -16.74 -10.03
CA TRP A 60 -7.12 -16.54 -11.16
C TRP A 60 -6.15 -17.72 -11.34
N VAL A 61 -5.41 -18.07 -10.28
CA VAL A 61 -4.38 -19.13 -10.34
C VAL A 61 -4.99 -20.50 -10.65
N GLU A 62 -6.17 -20.80 -10.11
CA GLU A 62 -6.83 -22.10 -10.31
C GLU A 62 -7.42 -22.28 -11.72
N ASN A 63 -7.86 -21.19 -12.36
CA ASN A 63 -8.60 -21.27 -13.63
C ASN A 63 -7.80 -20.80 -14.85
N ILE A 64 -6.72 -20.02 -14.66
CA ILE A 64 -5.99 -19.38 -15.75
C ILE A 64 -4.50 -19.72 -15.64
N PRO A 65 -4.04 -20.79 -16.32
CA PRO A 65 -2.63 -21.08 -16.45
C PRO A 65 -1.91 -19.90 -17.12
N SER A 66 -1.00 -19.27 -16.41
CA SER A 66 -0.25 -18.10 -16.88
C SER A 66 1.16 -18.09 -16.31
N SER A 67 2.05 -17.29 -16.89
CA SER A 67 3.39 -17.14 -16.33
C SER A 67 3.34 -16.41 -14.98
N SER A 68 4.39 -16.55 -14.18
CA SER A 68 4.50 -15.85 -12.89
C SER A 68 4.43 -14.34 -13.05
N GLU A 69 4.98 -13.78 -14.13
CA GLU A 69 4.91 -12.35 -14.42
C GLU A 69 3.47 -11.86 -14.62
N ILE A 70 2.67 -12.60 -15.39
CA ILE A 70 1.26 -12.26 -15.62
C ILE A 70 0.47 -12.41 -14.31
N THR A 71 0.74 -13.45 -13.53
CA THR A 71 0.09 -13.67 -12.23
C THR A 71 0.36 -12.51 -11.27
N PHE A 72 1.63 -12.08 -11.13
CA PHE A 72 1.97 -10.94 -10.27
C PHE A 72 1.40 -9.61 -10.75
N PHE A 73 1.30 -9.41 -12.06
CA PHE A 73 0.63 -8.24 -12.61
C PHE A 73 -0.86 -8.22 -12.26
N VAL A 74 -1.56 -9.35 -12.38
CA VAL A 74 -2.98 -9.46 -12.02
C VAL A 74 -3.19 -9.32 -10.51
N TRP A 75 -2.32 -9.92 -9.69
CA TRP A 75 -2.38 -9.75 -8.24
C TRP A 75 -2.19 -8.28 -7.84
N ALA A 76 -1.21 -7.58 -8.43
CA ALA A 76 -1.02 -6.15 -8.21
C ALA A 76 -2.27 -5.33 -8.59
N ILE A 77 -2.92 -5.64 -9.72
CA ILE A 77 -4.20 -5.00 -10.11
C ILE A 77 -5.25 -5.20 -9.02
N LEU A 78 -5.49 -6.45 -8.62
CA LEU A 78 -6.50 -6.79 -7.64
C LEU A 78 -6.22 -6.06 -6.32
N GLU A 79 -5.00 -6.13 -5.80
CA GLU A 79 -4.64 -5.50 -4.53
C GLU A 79 -4.77 -3.98 -4.55
N GLU A 80 -4.30 -3.30 -5.61
CA GLU A 80 -4.46 -1.84 -5.70
C GLU A 80 -5.93 -1.43 -5.80
N VAL A 81 -6.75 -2.18 -6.53
CA VAL A 81 -8.20 -1.92 -6.64
C VAL A 81 -8.89 -2.10 -5.30
N PHE A 82 -8.60 -3.18 -4.57
CA PHE A 82 -9.21 -3.43 -3.26
C PHE A 82 -8.74 -2.43 -2.20
N LYS A 83 -7.46 -2.03 -2.21
CA LYS A 83 -6.94 -0.97 -1.33
C LYS A 83 -7.57 0.39 -1.62
N TYR A 84 -7.69 0.77 -2.88
CA TYR A 84 -8.42 1.98 -3.27
C TYR A 84 -9.89 1.90 -2.84
N GLY A 85 -10.56 0.75 -3.03
CA GLY A 85 -11.92 0.54 -2.56
C GLY A 85 -12.05 0.74 -1.05
N ALA A 86 -11.13 0.16 -0.27
CA ALA A 86 -11.07 0.34 1.18
C ALA A 86 -10.94 1.82 1.57
N ALA A 87 -9.97 2.54 1.00
CA ALA A 87 -9.78 3.97 1.25
C ALA A 87 -10.99 4.82 0.79
N TYR A 88 -11.58 4.48 -0.36
CA TYR A 88 -12.71 5.19 -0.94
C TYR A 88 -13.94 5.12 -0.06
N TYR A 89 -14.31 3.92 0.38
CA TYR A 89 -15.49 3.73 1.22
C TYR A 89 -15.29 4.24 2.64
N ALA A 90 -14.06 4.13 3.16
CA ALA A 90 -13.69 4.60 4.49
C ALA A 90 -13.66 6.14 4.57
N ALA A 91 -12.87 6.79 3.71
CA ALA A 91 -12.47 8.18 3.89
C ALA A 91 -12.58 9.07 2.63
N LEU A 92 -12.18 8.61 1.43
CA LEU A 92 -12.09 9.53 0.27
C LEU A 92 -13.44 10.09 -0.19
N ARG A 93 -14.56 9.44 0.13
CA ARG A 93 -15.91 9.94 -0.14
C ARG A 93 -16.52 10.75 1.01
N LYS A 94 -15.80 10.90 2.12
CA LYS A 94 -16.26 11.58 3.33
C LYS A 94 -15.99 13.07 3.24
N ARG A 95 -16.60 13.85 4.14
CA ARG A 95 -16.46 15.32 4.15
C ARG A 95 -15.09 15.77 4.67
N GLU A 96 -14.44 14.89 5.42
CA GLU A 96 -13.11 15.04 5.98
C GLU A 96 -12.05 15.09 4.88
N MET A 97 -12.27 14.48 3.71
CA MET A 97 -11.45 14.66 2.50
C MET A 97 -11.65 16.09 1.94
N ASN A 98 -10.91 17.06 2.47
CA ASN A 98 -11.10 18.49 2.22
C ASN A 98 -9.84 19.25 1.81
N GLU A 99 -8.66 18.65 1.96
CA GLU A 99 -7.38 19.14 1.44
C GLU A 99 -6.75 18.11 0.48
N PRO A 100 -5.95 18.53 -0.51
CA PRO A 100 -5.32 17.61 -1.45
C PRO A 100 -4.46 16.53 -0.78
N ILE A 101 -3.81 16.85 0.34
CA ILE A 101 -2.88 15.95 1.04
C ILE A 101 -3.59 14.74 1.66
N ASP A 102 -4.85 14.88 2.06
CA ASP A 102 -5.64 13.85 2.73
C ASP A 102 -5.76 12.60 1.86
N ALA A 103 -5.78 12.78 0.53
CA ALA A 103 -5.85 11.67 -0.42
C ALA A 103 -4.62 10.76 -0.31
N LEU A 104 -3.43 11.32 -0.08
CA LEU A 104 -2.23 10.52 0.19
C LEU A 104 -2.36 9.84 1.55
N ILE A 105 -2.74 10.59 2.58
CA ILE A 105 -2.85 10.07 3.94
C ILE A 105 -3.82 8.88 4.00
N TYR A 106 -5.01 8.99 3.42
CA TYR A 106 -6.00 7.93 3.42
C TYR A 106 -5.59 6.72 2.57
N MET A 107 -5.01 6.93 1.39
CA MET A 107 -4.52 5.82 0.57
C MET A 107 -3.36 5.06 1.25
N MET A 108 -2.40 5.79 1.83
CA MET A 108 -1.31 5.18 2.59
C MET A 108 -1.81 4.46 3.84
N THR A 109 -2.80 5.03 4.53
CA THR A 109 -3.41 4.39 5.72
C THR A 109 -4.07 3.07 5.37
N ALA A 110 -4.85 3.02 4.28
CA ALA A 110 -5.45 1.77 3.80
C ALA A 110 -4.37 0.76 3.36
N ALA A 111 -3.32 1.22 2.68
CA ALA A 111 -2.22 0.36 2.24
C ALA A 111 -1.40 -0.21 3.40
N LEU A 112 -1.16 0.56 4.45
CA LEU A 112 -0.47 0.09 5.65
C LEU A 112 -1.33 -0.90 6.44
N GLY A 113 -2.66 -0.69 6.48
CA GLY A 113 -3.60 -1.68 7.00
C GLY A 113 -3.56 -2.99 6.23
N PHE A 114 -3.55 -2.92 4.90
CA PHE A 114 -3.40 -4.09 4.03
C PHE A 114 -2.09 -4.83 4.32
N ALA A 115 -0.96 -4.10 4.28
CA ALA A 115 0.37 -4.66 4.57
C ALA A 115 0.45 -5.27 5.97
N ALA A 116 -0.21 -4.69 6.98
CA ALA A 116 -0.22 -5.22 8.33
C ALA A 116 -0.82 -6.63 8.41
N LEU A 117 -1.98 -6.85 7.79
CA LEU A 117 -2.62 -8.17 7.81
C LEU A 117 -1.92 -9.15 6.86
N GLU A 118 -1.55 -8.70 5.67
CA GLU A 118 -0.85 -9.56 4.71
C GLU A 118 0.49 -10.06 5.28
N ASN A 119 1.30 -9.18 5.86
CA ASN A 119 2.54 -9.59 6.50
C ASN A 119 2.30 -10.53 7.70
N THR A 120 1.22 -10.30 8.47
CA THR A 120 0.83 -11.22 9.55
C THR A 120 0.60 -12.63 8.99
N VAL A 121 -0.12 -12.75 7.86
CA VAL A 121 -0.38 -14.03 7.19
C VAL A 121 0.92 -14.66 6.65
N PHE A 122 1.78 -13.86 6.01
CA PHE A 122 3.07 -14.32 5.50
C PHE A 122 4.03 -14.81 6.58
N ILE A 123 4.01 -14.21 7.78
CA ILE A 123 4.83 -14.66 8.91
C ILE A 123 4.22 -15.90 9.58
N PHE A 124 2.88 -15.99 9.66
CA PHE A 124 2.19 -17.07 10.35
C PHE A 124 2.46 -18.45 9.74
N HIS A 125 2.34 -18.59 8.42
CA HIS A 125 2.42 -19.91 7.76
C HIS A 125 3.79 -20.60 7.90
N PRO A 126 4.94 -19.95 7.66
CA PRO A 126 6.24 -20.60 7.84
C PRO A 126 6.55 -20.93 9.31
N LEU A 127 6.09 -20.09 10.25
CA LEU A 127 6.27 -20.32 11.68
C LEU A 127 5.39 -21.46 12.21
N SER A 128 4.19 -21.66 11.65
CA SER A 128 3.35 -22.81 12.00
C SER A 128 3.92 -24.13 11.49
N ASP A 129 4.64 -24.10 10.37
CA ASP A 129 5.26 -25.28 9.75
C ASP A 129 6.62 -25.64 10.37
N GLY A 130 7.07 -24.91 11.39
CA GLY A 130 8.32 -25.15 12.11
C GLY A 130 9.58 -24.62 11.41
N ASN A 131 9.43 -23.90 10.30
CA ASN A 131 10.55 -23.34 9.54
C ASN A 131 10.92 -21.93 10.03
N ILE A 132 11.52 -21.88 11.22
CA ILE A 132 11.83 -20.64 11.95
C ILE A 132 12.86 -19.79 11.19
N THR A 133 13.86 -20.42 10.57
CA THR A 133 14.90 -19.72 9.80
C THR A 133 14.37 -19.07 8.53
N GLU A 134 13.47 -19.72 7.79
CA GLU A 134 12.82 -19.12 6.62
C GLU A 134 11.81 -18.05 7.04
N GLY A 135 11.04 -18.27 8.11
CA GLY A 135 10.12 -17.27 8.65
C GLY A 135 10.82 -15.98 9.10
N LEU A 136 12.05 -16.06 9.63
CA LEU A 136 12.80 -14.90 10.14
C LEU A 136 13.73 -14.24 9.11
N ILE A 137 14.38 -15.00 8.22
CA ILE A 137 15.36 -14.45 7.27
C ILE A 137 14.67 -13.87 6.03
N THR A 138 13.84 -14.68 5.36
CA THR A 138 13.00 -14.22 4.25
C THR A 138 11.95 -13.20 4.71
N GLY A 139 11.51 -13.32 5.97
CA GLY A 139 10.57 -12.43 6.64
C GLY A 139 11.11 -11.05 7.01
N ASN A 140 12.42 -10.75 6.96
CA ASN A 140 12.92 -9.39 7.26
C ASN A 140 13.09 -8.52 6.00
N VAL A 141 13.59 -9.14 4.93
CA VAL A 141 13.93 -8.44 3.68
C VAL A 141 12.70 -8.17 2.82
N ARG A 142 11.83 -9.19 2.64
CA ARG A 142 10.54 -8.99 1.97
C ARG A 142 9.63 -8.06 2.75
N PHE A 143 9.69 -8.10 4.07
CA PHE A 143 8.72 -7.41 4.93
C PHE A 143 8.89 -5.88 4.97
N ILE A 144 10.13 -5.39 5.07
CA ILE A 144 10.39 -3.94 5.01
C ILE A 144 10.09 -3.43 3.60
N GLY A 145 10.55 -4.16 2.58
CA GLY A 145 10.32 -3.80 1.18
C GLY A 145 8.84 -3.83 0.78
N ALA A 146 8.09 -4.88 1.16
CA ALA A 146 6.67 -5.04 0.85
C ALA A 146 5.82 -3.97 1.54
N SER A 147 6.01 -3.72 2.84
CA SER A 147 5.25 -2.67 3.55
C SER A 147 5.43 -1.28 2.90
N LEU A 148 6.68 -0.96 2.53
CA LEU A 148 7.00 0.26 1.81
C LEU A 148 6.42 0.26 0.40
N LEU A 149 6.44 -0.88 -0.29
CA LEU A 149 5.82 -1.03 -1.61
C LEU A 149 4.34 -0.70 -1.58
N HIS A 150 3.53 -1.36 -0.73
CA HIS A 150 2.08 -1.11 -0.69
C HIS A 150 1.82 0.37 -0.43
N THR A 151 2.61 0.98 0.46
CA THR A 151 2.50 2.41 0.78
C THR A 151 2.79 3.28 -0.44
N ILE A 152 3.91 3.04 -1.13
CA ILE A 152 4.35 3.82 -2.29
C ILE A 152 3.41 3.64 -3.49
N SER A 153 3.02 2.40 -3.79
CA SER A 153 2.14 2.10 -4.93
C SER A 153 0.78 2.76 -4.72
N SER A 154 0.16 2.58 -3.55
CA SER A 154 -1.14 3.19 -3.25
C SER A 154 -1.02 4.71 -3.05
N ALA A 155 0.12 5.23 -2.60
CA ALA A 155 0.37 6.68 -2.58
C ALA A 155 0.41 7.28 -3.99
N ALA A 156 0.80 6.53 -5.04
CA ALA A 156 0.71 7.03 -6.41
C ALA A 156 -0.74 7.36 -6.83
N ILE A 157 -1.70 6.54 -6.39
CA ILE A 157 -3.14 6.83 -6.54
C ILE A 157 -3.51 8.08 -5.73
N GLY A 158 -3.06 8.17 -4.48
CA GLY A 158 -3.26 9.34 -3.62
C GLY A 158 -2.74 10.64 -4.25
N VAL A 159 -1.54 10.62 -4.83
CA VAL A 159 -0.93 11.75 -5.56
C VAL A 159 -1.77 12.14 -6.77
N ALA A 160 -2.26 11.19 -7.55
CA ALA A 160 -3.11 11.48 -8.70
C ALA A 160 -4.42 12.17 -8.31
N ILE A 161 -5.05 11.73 -7.22
CA ILE A 161 -6.25 12.36 -6.65
C ILE A 161 -5.91 13.77 -6.15
N ALA A 162 -4.81 13.91 -5.42
CA ALA A 162 -4.36 15.19 -4.85
C ALA A 162 -4.04 16.25 -5.92
N LEU A 163 -3.26 15.89 -6.94
CA LEU A 163 -2.88 16.81 -8.02
C LEU A 163 -4.09 17.23 -8.88
N SER A 164 -5.15 16.43 -8.89
CA SER A 164 -6.39 16.72 -9.61
C SER A 164 -7.50 17.29 -8.73
N PHE A 165 -7.23 17.56 -7.44
CA PHE A 165 -8.25 17.86 -6.42
C PHE A 165 -9.19 19.02 -6.78
N TYR A 166 -8.66 20.12 -7.34
CA TYR A 166 -9.44 21.28 -7.77
C TYR A 166 -9.79 21.29 -9.27
N LYS A 167 -9.46 20.24 -10.02
CA LYS A 167 -9.73 20.14 -11.46
C LYS A 167 -11.15 19.61 -11.72
N ASN A 168 -11.60 19.70 -12.97
CA ASN A 168 -12.90 19.16 -13.37
C ASN A 168 -12.93 17.62 -13.36
N SER A 169 -14.13 17.03 -13.36
CA SER A 169 -14.31 15.58 -13.22
C SER A 169 -13.64 14.74 -14.32
N LYS A 170 -13.53 15.26 -15.54
CA LYS A 170 -12.85 14.54 -16.63
C LYS A 170 -11.36 14.41 -16.35
N ILE A 171 -10.72 15.49 -15.91
CA ILE A 171 -9.29 15.46 -15.56
C ILE A 171 -9.08 14.60 -14.32
N LYS A 172 -9.95 14.67 -13.31
CA LYS A 172 -9.88 13.78 -12.13
C LYS A 172 -9.91 12.31 -12.51
N ALA A 173 -10.82 11.90 -13.39
CA ALA A 173 -10.92 10.52 -13.85
C ALA A 173 -9.67 10.08 -14.62
N MET A 174 -9.15 10.95 -15.49
CA MET A 174 -7.93 10.68 -16.26
C MET A 174 -6.69 10.54 -15.36
N GLU A 175 -6.53 11.43 -14.38
CA GLU A 175 -5.42 11.39 -13.43
C GLU A 175 -5.51 10.14 -12.55
N LEU A 176 -6.72 9.80 -12.07
CA LEU A 176 -6.94 8.57 -11.31
C LEU A 176 -6.56 7.32 -12.10
N PHE A 177 -6.92 7.25 -13.40
CA PHE A 177 -6.50 6.15 -14.28
C PHE A 177 -4.97 6.03 -14.35
N TRP A 178 -4.26 7.13 -14.57
CA TRP A 178 -2.79 7.12 -14.58
C TRP A 178 -2.18 6.82 -13.21
N GLY A 179 -2.84 7.22 -12.12
CA GLY A 179 -2.49 6.84 -10.75
C GLY A 179 -2.55 5.33 -10.55
N PHE A 180 -3.60 4.67 -11.04
CA PHE A 180 -3.69 3.20 -11.03
C PHE A 180 -2.59 2.55 -11.88
N VAL A 181 -2.37 3.03 -13.11
CA VAL A 181 -1.31 2.51 -13.97
C VAL A 181 0.06 2.60 -13.29
N ALA A 182 0.36 3.74 -12.65
CA ALA A 182 1.59 3.92 -11.89
C ALA A 182 1.67 2.98 -10.68
N ALA A 183 0.61 2.86 -9.90
CA ALA A 183 0.55 1.98 -8.73
C ALA A 183 0.77 0.51 -9.10
N ILE A 184 0.03 0.02 -10.10
CA ILE A 184 0.13 -1.36 -10.60
C ILE A 184 1.53 -1.60 -11.18
N GLY A 185 2.08 -0.65 -11.93
CA GLY A 185 3.43 -0.74 -12.48
C GLY A 185 4.50 -0.82 -11.41
N LEU A 186 4.45 0.05 -10.40
CA LEU A 186 5.38 0.05 -9.25
C LEU A 186 5.29 -1.26 -8.47
N HIS A 187 4.08 -1.71 -8.17
CA HIS A 187 3.82 -2.94 -7.44
C HIS A 187 4.34 -4.16 -8.21
N THR A 188 3.96 -4.30 -9.48
CA THR A 188 4.41 -5.39 -10.35
C THR A 188 5.93 -5.40 -10.47
N ALA A 189 6.56 -4.23 -10.68
CA ALA A 189 8.02 -4.12 -10.80
C ALA A 189 8.74 -4.64 -9.53
N PHE A 190 8.25 -4.28 -8.35
CA PHE A 190 8.81 -4.80 -7.11
C PHE A 190 8.63 -6.31 -6.96
N ASN A 191 7.43 -6.84 -7.25
CA ASN A 191 7.16 -8.28 -7.23
C ASN A 191 8.11 -9.05 -8.16
N LEU A 192 8.45 -8.48 -9.32
CA LEU A 192 9.42 -9.06 -10.24
C LEU A 192 10.86 -8.99 -9.71
N PHE A 193 11.25 -7.93 -8.99
CA PHE A 193 12.57 -7.84 -8.37
C PHE A 193 12.77 -8.91 -7.30
N ILE A 194 11.76 -9.15 -6.45
CA ILE A 194 11.82 -10.15 -5.37
C ILE A 194 11.62 -11.60 -5.86
N MET A 195 11.12 -11.81 -7.08
CA MET A 195 10.97 -13.15 -7.67
C MET A 195 12.31 -13.67 -8.20
N ARG A 196 13.15 -12.79 -8.78
CA ARG A 196 14.39 -13.17 -9.48
C ARG A 196 15.58 -13.31 -8.52
N GLU A 197 15.38 -13.80 -7.30
CA GLU A 197 16.46 -13.87 -6.30
C GLU A 197 17.57 -14.86 -6.66
N HIS A 198 18.60 -14.32 -7.34
CA HIS A 198 19.97 -14.82 -7.38
C HIS A 198 20.90 -13.68 -6.95
N GLY A 199 21.41 -13.73 -5.72
CA GLY A 199 22.60 -13.04 -5.18
C GLY A 199 22.75 -11.51 -5.26
N GLY A 200 22.06 -10.80 -6.15
CA GLY A 200 22.23 -9.36 -6.43
C GLY A 200 20.94 -8.57 -6.69
N THR A 201 19.80 -9.25 -6.83
CA THR A 201 18.49 -8.60 -7.06
C THR A 201 17.88 -7.99 -5.79
N THR A 202 18.28 -8.44 -4.60
CA THR A 202 17.84 -7.86 -3.33
C THR A 202 18.28 -6.40 -3.17
N PHE A 203 19.54 -6.06 -3.51
CA PHE A 203 20.02 -4.67 -3.49
C PHE A 203 19.29 -3.79 -4.50
N ALA A 204 18.95 -4.34 -5.68
CA ALA A 204 18.16 -3.63 -6.68
C ALA A 204 16.73 -3.37 -6.17
N ALA A 205 16.10 -4.33 -5.49
CA ALA A 205 14.78 -4.15 -4.87
C ALA A 205 14.79 -3.04 -3.81
N PHE A 206 15.80 -3.02 -2.94
CA PHE A 206 15.97 -1.93 -1.96
C PHE A 206 16.23 -0.59 -2.65
N GLY A 207 17.15 -0.53 -3.61
CA GLY A 207 17.43 0.69 -4.36
C GLY A 207 16.18 1.24 -5.04
N PHE A 208 15.38 0.37 -5.65
CA PHE A 208 14.08 0.74 -6.23
C PHE A 208 13.14 1.36 -5.19
N VAL A 209 12.93 0.68 -4.05
CA VAL A 209 12.05 1.19 -2.97
C VAL A 209 12.55 2.55 -2.46
N TRP A 210 13.84 2.69 -2.18
CA TRP A 210 14.41 3.95 -1.68
C TRP A 210 14.26 5.10 -2.67
N ILE A 211 14.54 4.85 -3.96
CA ILE A 211 14.32 5.86 -5.01
C ILE A 211 12.83 6.23 -5.06
N SER A 212 11.92 5.26 -5.00
CA SER A 212 10.49 5.52 -4.99
C SER A 212 10.02 6.30 -3.75
N ILE A 213 10.61 6.08 -2.58
CA ILE A 213 10.36 6.88 -1.36
C ILE A 213 10.80 8.32 -1.57
N ILE A 214 12.00 8.55 -2.11
CA ILE A 214 12.50 9.90 -2.39
C ILE A 214 11.56 10.61 -3.37
N VAL A 215 11.14 9.94 -4.44
CA VAL A 215 10.15 10.48 -5.38
C VAL A 215 8.84 10.78 -4.68
N LEU A 216 8.33 9.87 -3.84
CA LEU A 216 7.10 10.09 -3.07
C LEU A 216 7.22 11.32 -2.16
N MET A 217 8.34 11.51 -1.47
CA MET A 217 8.59 12.68 -0.63
C MET A 217 8.55 13.99 -1.44
N LEU A 218 9.17 14.01 -2.62
CA LEU A 218 9.11 15.16 -3.52
C LEU A 218 7.68 15.43 -4.00
N LEU A 219 6.90 14.38 -4.27
CA LEU A 219 5.49 14.51 -4.65
C LEU A 219 4.63 15.00 -3.49
N PHE A 220 4.92 14.58 -2.25
CA PHE A 220 4.29 15.11 -1.03
C PHE A 220 4.46 16.62 -0.93
N GLU A 221 5.69 17.11 -1.09
CA GLU A 221 6.00 18.54 -1.07
C GLU A 221 5.32 19.31 -2.21
N LYS A 222 5.17 18.68 -3.38
CA LYS A 222 4.41 19.25 -4.49
C LYS A 222 2.92 19.34 -4.17
N VAL A 223 2.34 18.30 -3.57
CA VAL A 223 0.91 18.23 -3.20
C VAL A 223 0.57 19.28 -2.15
N LYS A 224 1.44 19.53 -1.17
CA LYS A 224 1.27 20.59 -0.16
C LYS A 224 1.14 21.99 -0.77
N ARG A 225 1.55 22.18 -2.03
CA ARG A 225 1.45 23.46 -2.77
C ARG A 225 0.23 23.52 -3.68
N VAL A 226 -0.65 22.52 -3.66
CA VAL A 226 -1.90 22.54 -4.43
C VAL A 226 -2.95 23.30 -3.63
N TYR A 227 -3.45 24.39 -4.20
CA TYR A 227 -4.53 25.21 -3.63
C TYR A 227 -5.56 25.56 -4.70
N ALA A 228 -6.75 25.94 -4.26
CA ALA A 228 -7.79 26.41 -5.17
C ALA A 228 -7.30 27.68 -5.89
N VAL A 229 -7.29 27.65 -7.22
CA VAL A 229 -7.06 28.87 -8.00
C VAL A 229 -8.34 29.70 -7.87
N ASN A 230 -8.26 30.86 -7.21
CA ASN A 230 -9.37 31.81 -7.21
C ASN A 230 -9.70 32.12 -8.67
N LYS A 231 -10.96 31.87 -9.08
CA LYS A 231 -11.44 32.44 -10.32
C LYS A 231 -11.44 33.95 -10.13
N ILE A 232 -10.67 34.66 -10.94
CA ILE A 232 -10.88 36.10 -11.12
C ILE A 232 -12.27 36.18 -11.77
N GLU A 233 -13.28 36.54 -10.98
CA GLU A 233 -14.62 36.87 -11.48
C GLU A 233 -14.59 38.18 -12.26
#